data_AF-A0A318DTV0-F1
#
_entry.id   AF-A0A318DTV0-F1
#
_cell.length_a   1.000
_cell.length_b   1.000
_cell.length_c   1.000
_cell.angle_alpha   90.00
_cell.angle_beta   90.00
_cell.angle_gamma   90.00
#
_symmetry.space_group_name_H-M   'P 1'
#
loop_
_entity.id
_entity.type
_entity.pdbx_description
1 polymer ?
#
loop_
_entity_poly.entity_id
_entity_poly.type
_entity_poly.pdbx_seq_one_letter_code
_entity_poly.pdbx_strand_id
1 'polypeptide(L)'
;MLEKVFKVSFTIIGSVGGAGALILYFSNWLGKVWATKIAEEERQVHRKEIEKFKSDLQQLSHSRKDFLTRKREVYQQMAVSMRIFIEGSSPSSEEDKNNFLNTYDLCYLWGSDEVLNIIGDFLELNIKQARNPTADNQNKMKKLYSKCLIEMRKDSGHVNTKLNSDSYKFVKFN
;
A
#
# COMPACT_ATOMS: atom_id res chain seq x y z
N MET A 1 34.42 85.64 -12.74
CA MET A 1 33.77 84.73 -13.72
C MET A 1 33.90 83.27 -13.31
N LEU A 2 35.09 82.79 -12.90
CA LEU A 2 35.34 81.39 -12.51
C LEU A 2 34.42 80.83 -11.40
N GLU A 3 34.15 81.58 -10.33
CA GLU A 3 33.27 81.10 -9.22
C GLU A 3 31.82 80.83 -9.66
N LYS A 4 31.27 81.63 -10.58
CA LYS A 4 29.89 81.44 -11.07
C LYS A 4 29.78 80.18 -11.95
N VAL A 5 30.81 79.89 -12.75
CA VAL A 5 30.87 78.68 -13.58
C VAL A 5 30.98 77.45 -12.69
N PHE A 6 31.86 77.45 -11.69
CA PHE A 6 31.98 76.34 -10.73
C PHE A 6 30.67 76.08 -9.96
N LYS A 7 29.97 77.12 -9.50
CA LYS A 7 28.70 76.98 -8.75
C LYS A 7 27.57 76.41 -9.61
N VAL A 8 27.46 76.86 -10.87
CA VAL A 8 26.48 76.33 -11.83
C VAL A 8 26.83 74.89 -12.23
N SER A 9 28.10 74.58 -12.49
CA SER A 9 28.56 73.22 -12.77
C SER A 9 28.32 72.26 -11.61
N PHE A 10 28.59 72.65 -10.36
CA PHE A 10 28.29 71.84 -9.18
C PHE A 10 26.78 71.64 -8.97
N THR A 11 25.96 72.63 -9.31
CA THR A 11 24.49 72.55 -9.19
C THR A 11 23.90 71.62 -10.24
N ILE A 12 24.43 71.63 -11.46
CA ILE A 12 24.02 70.73 -12.55
C ILE A 12 24.53 69.30 -12.29
N ILE A 13 25.78 69.12 -11.87
CA ILE A 13 26.34 67.80 -11.55
C ILE A 13 25.69 67.22 -10.28
N GLY A 14 25.39 68.05 -9.28
CA GLY A 14 24.70 67.64 -8.06
C GLY A 14 23.25 67.22 -8.30
N SER A 15 22.52 67.90 -9.19
CA SER A 15 21.14 67.53 -9.54
C SER A 15 21.07 66.25 -10.39
N VAL A 16 21.99 66.07 -11.34
CA VAL A 16 22.09 64.86 -12.16
C VAL A 16 22.64 63.66 -11.38
N GLY A 17 23.64 63.89 -10.51
CA GLY A 17 24.22 62.86 -9.64
C GLY A 17 23.28 62.39 -8.53
N GLY A 18 22.49 63.29 -7.95
CA GLY A 18 21.47 62.95 -6.94
C GLY A 18 20.32 62.11 -7.50
N ALA A 19 19.85 62.42 -8.72
CA ALA A 19 18.87 61.60 -9.42
C ALA A 19 19.42 60.21 -9.77
N GLY A 20 20.70 60.12 -10.19
CA GLY A 20 21.37 58.85 -10.43
C GLY A 20 21.45 57.96 -9.19
N ALA A 21 21.77 58.53 -8.02
CA ALA A 21 21.82 57.80 -6.76
C ALA A 21 20.44 57.23 -6.35
N LEU A 22 19.36 58.01 -6.54
CA LEU A 22 18.00 57.55 -6.28
C LEU A 22 17.58 56.42 -7.23
N ILE A 23 17.90 56.53 -8.52
CA ILE A 23 17.61 55.48 -9.51
C ILE A 23 18.36 54.19 -9.16
N LEU A 24 19.64 54.28 -8.80
CA LEU A 24 20.43 53.11 -8.40
C LEU A 24 19.90 52.47 -7.11
N TYR A 25 19.52 53.28 -6.12
CA TYR A 25 18.92 52.80 -4.88
C TYR A 25 17.59 52.08 -5.12
N PHE A 26 16.68 52.70 -5.90
CA PHE A 26 15.40 52.09 -6.25
C PHE A 26 15.57 50.82 -7.10
N SER A 27 16.52 50.81 -8.03
CA SER A 27 16.81 49.63 -8.86
C SER A 27 17.32 48.46 -8.03
N ASN A 28 18.19 48.73 -7.04
CA ASN A 28 18.67 47.72 -6.10
C ASN A 28 17.55 47.19 -5.19
N TRP A 29 16.65 48.08 -4.72
CA TRP A 29 15.50 47.69 -3.91
C TRP A 29 14.52 46.83 -4.71
N LEU A 30 14.16 47.24 -5.95
CA LEU A 30 13.32 46.44 -6.84
C LEU A 30 13.96 45.08 -7.10
N GLY A 31 15.24 45.04 -7.47
CA GLY A 31 15.96 43.79 -7.76
C GLY A 31 15.89 42.79 -6.60
N LYS A 32 16.07 43.27 -5.36
CA LYS A 32 15.91 42.42 -4.17
C LYS A 32 14.49 41.89 -4.01
N VAL A 33 13.48 42.74 -4.16
CA VAL A 33 12.07 42.34 -4.03
C VAL A 33 11.69 41.30 -5.09
N TRP A 34 12.05 41.53 -6.35
CA TRP A 34 11.80 40.58 -7.44
C TRP A 34 12.55 39.26 -7.24
N ALA A 35 13.82 39.30 -6.82
CA ALA A 35 14.58 38.09 -6.51
C ALA A 35 13.95 37.29 -5.36
N THR A 36 13.50 37.95 -4.30
CA THR A 36 12.80 37.26 -3.20
C THR A 36 11.47 36.68 -3.63
N LYS A 37 10.72 37.38 -4.50
CA LYS A 37 9.43 36.92 -5.01
C LYS A 37 9.59 35.67 -5.87
N ILE A 38 10.52 35.68 -6.82
CA ILE A 38 10.80 34.52 -7.69
C ILE A 38 11.24 33.31 -6.86
N ALA A 39 12.15 33.52 -5.89
CA ALA A 39 12.61 32.45 -5.01
C ALA A 39 11.48 31.87 -4.14
N GLU A 40 10.55 32.70 -3.67
CA GLU A 40 9.40 32.25 -2.89
C GLU A 40 8.38 31.51 -3.76
N GLU A 41 8.13 31.98 -4.99
CA GLU A 41 7.26 31.29 -5.96
C GLU A 41 7.79 29.88 -6.28
N GLU A 42 9.09 29.75 -6.57
CA GLU A 42 9.73 28.45 -6.82
C GLU A 42 9.65 27.52 -5.60
N ARG A 43 9.92 28.06 -4.41
CA ARG A 43 9.76 27.30 -3.15
C ARG A 43 8.32 26.86 -2.92
N GLN A 44 7.34 27.70 -3.24
CA GLN A 44 5.92 27.34 -3.10
C GLN A 44 5.52 26.25 -4.08
N VAL A 45 6.03 26.26 -5.32
CA VAL A 45 5.81 25.18 -6.29
C VAL A 45 6.38 23.87 -5.74
N HIS A 46 7.63 23.85 -5.30
CA HIS A 46 8.23 22.64 -4.73
C HIS A 46 7.53 22.15 -3.46
N ARG A 47 7.07 23.07 -2.59
CA ARG A 47 6.26 22.69 -1.41
C ARG A 47 4.96 22.02 -1.83
N LYS A 48 4.28 22.53 -2.85
CA LYS A 48 3.04 21.93 -3.37
C LYS A 48 3.31 20.55 -3.97
N GLU A 49 4.42 20.38 -4.71
CA GLU A 49 4.81 19.09 -5.27
C GLU A 49 5.12 18.07 -4.17
N ILE A 50 5.87 18.46 -3.14
CA ILE A 50 6.17 17.59 -1.99
C ILE A 50 4.89 17.17 -1.26
N GLU A 51 3.99 18.11 -0.98
CA GLU A 51 2.71 17.79 -0.34
C GLU A 51 1.84 16.88 -1.21
N LYS A 52 1.85 17.09 -2.53
CA LYS A 52 1.16 16.20 -3.48
C LYS A 52 1.74 14.79 -3.44
N PHE A 53 3.06 14.64 -3.58
CA PHE A 53 3.70 13.32 -3.52
C PHE A 53 3.48 12.62 -2.18
N LYS A 54 3.51 13.37 -1.08
CA LYS A 54 3.21 12.84 0.25
C LYS A 54 1.77 12.35 0.35
N SER A 55 0.81 13.12 -0.17
CA SER A 55 -0.60 12.74 -0.22
C SER A 55 -0.80 11.48 -1.07
N ASP A 56 -0.20 11.43 -2.26
CA ASP A 56 -0.28 10.27 -3.17
C ASP A 56 0.30 9.00 -2.51
N LEU A 57 1.45 9.11 -1.85
CA LEU A 57 2.07 8.00 -1.11
C LEU A 57 1.20 7.53 0.07
N GLN A 58 0.58 8.47 0.80
CA GLN A 58 -0.33 8.13 1.88
C GLN A 58 -1.57 7.40 1.37
N GLN A 59 -2.16 7.86 0.26
CA GLN A 59 -3.30 7.21 -0.38
C GLN A 59 -2.93 5.80 -0.84
N LEU A 60 -1.82 5.64 -1.57
CA LEU A 60 -1.35 4.33 -2.04
C LEU A 60 -1.10 3.37 -0.87
N SER A 61 -0.45 3.86 0.19
CA SER A 61 -0.21 3.08 1.40
C SER A 61 -1.52 2.66 2.07
N HIS A 62 -2.51 3.55 2.13
CA HIS A 62 -3.81 3.25 2.74
C HIS A 62 -4.54 2.17 1.92
N SER A 63 -4.69 2.38 0.62
CA SER A 63 -5.34 1.41 -0.28
C SER A 63 -4.65 0.04 -0.24
N ARG A 64 -3.31 0.00 -0.17
CA ARG A 64 -2.56 -1.26 -0.04
C ARG A 64 -2.83 -1.96 1.29
N LYS A 65 -2.90 -1.22 2.39
CA LYS A 65 -3.22 -1.78 3.71
C LYS A 65 -4.64 -2.32 3.74
N ASP A 66 -5.60 -1.61 3.17
CA ASP A 66 -7.00 -2.02 3.12
C ASP A 66 -7.16 -3.30 2.28
N PHE A 67 -6.51 -3.35 1.10
CA PHE A 67 -6.47 -4.55 0.26
C PHE A 67 -5.92 -5.77 1.01
N LEU A 68 -4.76 -5.62 1.68
CA LEU A 68 -4.16 -6.70 2.47
C LEU A 68 -5.03 -7.12 3.65
N THR A 69 -5.73 -6.16 4.28
CA THR A 69 -6.64 -6.43 5.40
C THR A 69 -7.82 -7.27 4.92
N ARG A 70 -8.45 -6.86 3.83
CA ARG A 70 -9.58 -7.59 3.25
C ARG A 70 -9.20 -9.02 2.85
N LYS A 71 -8.02 -9.17 2.23
CA LYS A 71 -7.48 -10.47 1.86
C LYS A 71 -7.29 -11.40 3.06
N ARG A 72 -6.75 -10.86 4.17
CA ARG A 72 -6.58 -11.61 5.43
C ARG A 72 -7.91 -12.06 6.02
N GLU A 73 -8.93 -11.21 5.98
CA GLU A 73 -10.28 -11.56 6.45
C GLU A 73 -10.87 -12.73 5.66
N VAL A 74 -10.78 -12.68 4.32
CA VAL A 74 -11.25 -13.75 3.43
C VAL A 74 -10.53 -15.06 3.75
N TYR A 75 -9.21 -15.03 3.91
CA TYR A 75 -8.44 -16.22 4.25
C TYR A 75 -8.70 -16.77 5.64
N GLN A 76 -8.95 -15.91 6.62
CA GLN A 76 -9.37 -16.35 7.94
C GLN A 76 -10.69 -17.12 7.84
N GLN A 77 -11.68 -16.57 7.14
CA GLN A 77 -12.96 -17.24 6.93
C GLN A 77 -12.77 -18.56 6.17
N MET A 78 -11.92 -18.57 5.14
CA MET A 78 -11.67 -19.75 4.32
C MET A 78 -11.01 -20.86 5.14
N ALA A 79 -10.01 -20.51 5.96
CA ALA A 79 -9.34 -21.46 6.83
C ALA A 79 -10.30 -22.13 7.83
N VAL A 80 -11.28 -21.37 8.33
CA VAL A 80 -12.32 -21.87 9.24
C VAL A 80 -13.31 -22.76 8.49
N SER A 81 -13.88 -22.28 7.39
CA SER A 81 -14.87 -23.04 6.62
C SER A 81 -14.28 -24.31 6.01
N MET A 82 -13.03 -24.30 5.57
CA MET A 82 -12.35 -25.51 5.08
C MET A 82 -12.09 -26.55 6.18
N ARG A 83 -12.08 -26.15 7.45
CA ARG A 83 -11.77 -27.08 8.56
C ARG A 83 -12.83 -28.16 8.71
N ILE A 84 -14.08 -27.87 8.32
CA ILE A 84 -15.20 -28.81 8.38
C ILE A 84 -14.92 -30.10 7.60
N PHE A 85 -14.09 -30.04 6.55
CA PHE A 85 -13.72 -31.20 5.75
C PHE A 85 -12.64 -32.08 6.40
N ILE A 86 -11.96 -31.57 7.44
CA ILE A 86 -10.91 -32.27 8.16
C ILE A 86 -11.43 -32.86 9.49
N GLU A 87 -12.37 -32.18 10.12
CA GLU A 87 -13.04 -32.60 11.37
C GLU A 87 -14.10 -33.66 11.05
N GLY A 88 -13.70 -34.93 11.04
CA GLY A 88 -14.55 -36.06 10.68
C GLY A 88 -15.62 -36.46 11.72
N SER A 89 -16.31 -35.51 12.36
CA SER A 89 -17.16 -35.83 13.53
C SER A 89 -18.57 -35.25 13.56
N SER A 90 -18.98 -34.40 12.62
CA SER A 90 -20.38 -33.92 12.55
C SER A 90 -20.85 -33.73 11.12
N PRO A 91 -22.12 -34.02 10.78
CA PRO A 91 -22.69 -33.58 9.52
C PRO A 91 -22.64 -32.05 9.48
N SER A 92 -21.92 -31.49 8.51
CA SER A 92 -21.88 -30.04 8.26
C SER A 92 -23.31 -29.53 8.10
N SER A 93 -23.66 -28.48 8.83
CA SER A 93 -24.97 -27.84 8.67
C SER A 93 -25.11 -27.20 7.28
N GLU A 94 -26.33 -26.91 6.85
CA GLU A 94 -26.55 -26.14 5.61
C GLU A 94 -25.93 -24.75 5.69
N GLU A 95 -25.85 -24.17 6.89
CA GLU A 95 -25.16 -22.91 7.14
C GLU A 95 -23.65 -23.03 6.88
N ASP A 96 -23.00 -24.10 7.33
CA ASP A 96 -21.57 -24.34 7.08
C ASP A 96 -21.26 -24.47 5.59
N LYS A 97 -22.15 -25.13 4.83
CA LYS A 97 -22.01 -25.28 3.38
C LYS A 97 -22.13 -23.93 2.68
N ASN A 98 -23.14 -23.13 3.02
CA ASN A 98 -23.33 -21.80 2.45
C ASN A 98 -22.17 -20.87 2.81
N ASN A 99 -21.67 -20.93 4.03
CA ASN A 99 -20.51 -20.18 4.48
C ASN A 99 -19.25 -20.56 3.70
N PHE A 100 -19.03 -21.87 3.47
CA PHE A 100 -17.92 -22.32 2.64
C PHE A 100 -18.03 -21.80 1.21
N LEU A 101 -19.19 -21.95 0.56
CA LEU A 101 -19.38 -21.52 -0.83
C LEU A 101 -19.18 -20.01 -1.00
N ASN A 102 -19.81 -19.20 -0.14
CA ASN A 102 -19.64 -17.74 -0.16
C ASN A 102 -18.17 -17.35 0.03
N THR A 103 -17.49 -17.98 0.99
CA THR A 103 -16.09 -17.70 1.26
C THR A 103 -15.18 -18.18 0.11
N TYR A 104 -15.51 -19.28 -0.56
CA TYR A 104 -14.81 -19.76 -1.73
C TYR A 104 -14.92 -18.77 -2.89
N ASP A 105 -16.12 -18.22 -3.15
CA ASP A 105 -16.33 -17.17 -4.15
C ASP A 105 -15.51 -15.91 -3.81
N LEU A 106 -15.50 -15.49 -2.55
CA LEU A 106 -14.65 -14.39 -2.09
C LEU A 106 -13.16 -14.71 -2.26
N CYS A 107 -12.72 -15.94 -1.97
CA CYS A 107 -11.35 -16.38 -2.21
C CYS A 107 -11.00 -16.27 -3.70
N TYR A 108 -11.92 -16.60 -4.60
CA TYR A 108 -11.71 -16.48 -6.05
C TYR A 108 -11.50 -15.03 -6.50
N LEU A 109 -12.14 -14.06 -5.83
CA LEU A 109 -11.98 -12.64 -6.12
C LEU A 109 -10.71 -12.02 -5.54
N TRP A 110 -10.28 -12.49 -4.36
CA TRP A 110 -9.24 -11.83 -3.56
C TRP A 110 -7.92 -12.61 -3.47
N GLY A 111 -7.94 -13.90 -3.78
CA GLY A 111 -6.80 -14.80 -3.63
C GLY A 111 -5.85 -14.78 -4.82
N SER A 112 -4.56 -15.10 -4.60
CA SER A 112 -3.66 -15.35 -5.72
C SER A 112 -3.95 -16.70 -6.38
N ASP A 113 -3.43 -16.85 -7.60
CA ASP A 113 -3.53 -18.09 -8.37
C ASP A 113 -2.92 -19.28 -7.62
N GLU A 114 -1.81 -19.08 -6.90
CA GLU A 114 -1.19 -20.14 -6.09
C GLU A 114 -2.12 -20.63 -4.97
N VAL A 115 -2.84 -19.71 -4.32
CA VAL A 115 -3.81 -20.05 -3.28
C VAL A 115 -5.01 -20.79 -3.90
N LEU A 116 -5.51 -20.35 -5.05
CA LEU A 116 -6.64 -20.99 -5.71
C LEU A 116 -6.30 -22.39 -6.21
N ASN A 117 -5.10 -22.58 -6.77
CA ASN A 117 -4.62 -23.88 -7.22
C ASN A 117 -4.55 -24.89 -6.07
N ILE A 118 -3.96 -24.50 -4.93
CA ILE A 118 -3.85 -25.44 -3.79
C ILE A 118 -5.21 -25.73 -3.13
N ILE A 119 -6.14 -24.77 -3.13
CA ILE A 119 -7.53 -25.02 -2.71
C ILE A 119 -8.21 -25.98 -3.70
N GLY A 120 -7.98 -25.83 -5.01
CA GLY A 120 -8.47 -26.75 -6.04
C GLY A 120 -8.01 -28.19 -5.80
N ASP A 121 -6.71 -28.38 -5.57
CA ASP A 121 -6.13 -29.70 -5.23
C ASP A 121 -6.78 -30.31 -3.97
N PHE A 122 -7.03 -29.48 -2.96
CA PHE A 122 -7.70 -29.89 -1.73
C PHE A 122 -9.13 -30.37 -1.99
N LEU A 123 -9.91 -29.62 -2.78
CA LEU A 123 -11.30 -29.95 -3.09
C LEU A 123 -11.40 -31.18 -3.99
N GLU A 124 -10.50 -31.34 -4.96
CA GLU A 124 -10.45 -32.53 -5.80
C GLU A 124 -10.20 -33.79 -4.95
N LEU A 125 -9.28 -33.69 -3.98
CA LEU A 125 -9.03 -34.80 -3.06
C LEU A 125 -10.22 -35.06 -2.12
N ASN A 126 -10.91 -34.01 -1.67
CA ASN A 126 -12.13 -34.16 -0.87
C ASN A 126 -13.23 -34.92 -1.64
N ILE A 127 -13.43 -34.59 -2.93
CA ILE A 127 -14.37 -35.30 -3.80
C ILE A 127 -13.96 -36.78 -3.94
N LYS A 128 -12.65 -37.06 -4.09
CA LYS A 128 -12.13 -38.44 -4.14
C LYS A 128 -12.38 -39.19 -2.83
N GLN A 129 -12.19 -38.53 -1.68
CA GLN A 129 -12.44 -39.10 -0.36
C GLN A 129 -13.92 -39.42 -0.14
N ALA A 130 -14.83 -38.56 -0.60
CA ALA A 130 -16.27 -38.80 -0.52
C ALA A 130 -16.71 -40.02 -1.34
N ARG A 131 -16.05 -40.30 -2.47
CA ARG A 131 -16.33 -41.46 -3.32
C ARG A 131 -15.69 -42.74 -2.78
N ASN A 132 -14.43 -42.67 -2.35
CA ASN A 132 -13.63 -43.81 -1.87
C ASN A 132 -12.88 -43.42 -0.58
N PRO A 133 -13.50 -43.58 0.61
CA PRO A 133 -12.89 -43.21 1.87
C PRO A 133 -11.67 -44.07 2.20
N THR A 134 -10.50 -43.45 2.29
CA THR A 134 -9.28 -44.14 2.74
C THR A 134 -8.51 -43.32 3.78
N ALA A 135 -7.80 -44.00 4.68
CA ALA A 135 -6.94 -43.35 5.67
C ALA A 135 -5.79 -42.56 5.02
N ASP A 136 -5.29 -43.03 3.88
CA ASP A 136 -4.26 -42.35 3.09
C ASP A 136 -4.77 -41.00 2.53
N ASN A 137 -5.97 -40.99 1.95
CA ASN A 137 -6.62 -39.77 1.47
C ASN A 137 -6.87 -38.76 2.62
N GLN A 138 -7.28 -39.23 3.81
CA GLN A 138 -7.48 -38.35 4.97
C GLN A 138 -6.17 -37.66 5.41
N ASN A 139 -5.05 -38.39 5.40
CA ASN A 139 -3.74 -37.82 5.74
C ASN A 139 -3.25 -36.84 4.67
N LYS A 140 -3.48 -37.16 3.39
CA LYS A 140 -3.19 -36.25 2.27
C LYS A 140 -4.04 -34.98 2.34
N MET A 141 -5.32 -35.08 2.69
CA MET A 141 -6.20 -33.93 2.90
C MET A 141 -5.69 -33.01 4.01
N LYS A 142 -5.30 -33.57 5.15
CA LYS A 142 -4.67 -32.80 6.24
C LYS A 142 -3.42 -32.06 5.77
N LYS A 143 -2.56 -32.73 5.00
CA LYS A 143 -1.34 -32.12 4.44
C LYS A 143 -1.67 -30.99 3.46
N LEU A 144 -2.65 -31.18 2.58
CA LEU A 144 -3.12 -30.14 1.65
C LEU A 144 -3.74 -28.96 2.40
N TYR A 145 -4.57 -29.20 3.41
CA TYR A 145 -5.10 -28.13 4.27
C TYR A 145 -3.97 -27.28 4.87
N SER A 146 -2.94 -27.92 5.43
CA SER A 146 -1.77 -27.20 5.96
C SER A 146 -1.01 -26.42 4.88
N LYS A 147 -0.92 -26.94 3.65
CA LYS A 147 -0.36 -26.18 2.51
C LYS A 147 -1.22 -24.97 2.15
N CYS A 148 -2.55 -25.09 2.10
CA CYS A 148 -3.44 -23.97 1.86
C CYS A 148 -3.19 -22.84 2.86
N LEU A 149 -3.09 -23.16 4.15
CA LEU A 149 -2.79 -22.16 5.18
C LEU A 149 -1.46 -21.44 4.96
N ILE A 150 -0.45 -22.15 4.46
CA ILE A 150 0.88 -21.58 4.21
C ILE A 150 0.85 -20.66 2.99
N GLU A 151 0.20 -21.06 1.91
CA GLU A 151 0.07 -20.20 0.72
C GLU A 151 -0.76 -18.95 1.05
N MET A 152 -1.90 -19.08 1.73
CA MET A 152 -2.68 -17.94 2.23
C MET A 152 -1.83 -17.02 3.12
N ARG A 153 -0.96 -17.59 3.96
CA ARG A 153 -0.06 -16.82 4.84
C ARG A 153 1.00 -16.05 4.04
N LYS A 154 1.62 -16.68 3.03
CA LYS A 154 2.59 -16.02 2.15
C LYS A 154 1.93 -14.84 1.43
N ASP A 155 0.76 -15.10 0.85
CA ASP A 155 -0.01 -14.13 0.07
C ASP A 155 -0.59 -13.00 0.94
N SER A 156 -0.77 -13.24 2.25
CA SER A 156 -1.12 -12.22 3.26
C SER A 156 0.04 -11.30 3.67
N GLY A 157 1.23 -11.47 3.09
CA GLY A 157 2.41 -10.64 3.32
C GLY A 157 3.57 -11.33 4.06
N HIS A 158 3.50 -12.64 4.31
CA HIS A 158 4.59 -13.41 4.94
C HIS A 158 5.35 -14.27 3.92
N VAL A 159 5.77 -13.66 2.81
CA VAL A 159 6.42 -14.34 1.67
C VAL A 159 7.60 -15.22 2.10
N ASN A 160 8.39 -14.77 3.08
CA ASN A 160 9.59 -15.47 3.58
C ASN A 160 9.30 -16.37 4.79
N THR A 161 8.11 -16.99 4.87
CA THR A 161 7.79 -17.91 5.96
C THR A 161 8.68 -19.16 5.92
N LYS A 162 9.20 -19.56 7.08
CA LYS A 162 9.96 -20.81 7.25
C LYS A 162 9.07 -22.01 7.59
N LEU A 163 7.76 -21.78 7.72
CA LEU A 163 6.79 -22.82 8.05
C LEU A 163 6.55 -23.72 6.84
N ASN A 164 6.41 -25.02 7.11
CA ASN A 164 6.09 -26.04 6.11
C ASN A 164 4.81 -26.78 6.50
N SER A 165 4.31 -27.68 5.63
CA SER A 165 3.05 -28.40 5.87
C SER A 165 3.04 -29.18 7.19
N ASP A 166 4.21 -29.58 7.68
CA ASP A 166 4.37 -30.42 8.85
C ASP A 166 4.45 -29.58 10.15
N SER A 167 4.56 -28.25 10.01
CA SER A 167 4.60 -27.28 11.10
C SER A 167 3.23 -27.09 11.74
N TYR A 168 2.14 -27.26 10.98
CA TYR A 168 0.78 -27.16 11.51
C TYR A 168 0.39 -28.45 12.25
N LYS A 169 -0.19 -28.32 13.45
CA LYS A 169 -0.62 -29.46 14.27
C LYS A 169 -2.13 -29.46 14.43
N PHE A 170 -2.74 -30.59 14.11
CA PHE A 170 -4.16 -30.83 14.35
C PHE A 170 -4.33 -31.24 15.81
N VAL A 171 -5.05 -30.44 16.59
CA VAL A 171 -5.33 -30.69 18.00
C VAL A 171 -6.72 -31.31 18.12
N LYS A 172 -6.84 -32.34 18.95
CA LYS A 172 -8.13 -32.90 19.39
C LYS A 172 -8.23 -32.68 20.89
N PHE A 173 -9.40 -32.22 21.35
CA PHE A 173 -9.72 -32.17 22.76
C PHE A 173 -10.33 -33.52 23.14
N ASN A 174 -9.69 -34.23 24.07
CA ASN A 174 -10.20 -35.46 24.66
C ASN A 174 -11.25 -35.16 25.72
#